data_AF-A0A5B7JZ88-F1
#
_entry.id   AF-A0A5B7JZ88-F1
#
_cell.length_a   1.000
_cell.length_b   1.000
_cell.length_c   1.000
_cell.angle_alpha   90.00
_cell.angle_beta   90.00
_cell.angle_gamma   90.00
#
_symmetry.space_group_name_H-M   'P 1'
#
loop_
_entity.id
_entity.type
_entity.pdbx_description
1 polymer ?
#
loop_
_entity_poly.entity_id
_entity_poly.type
_entity_poly.pdbx_seq_one_letter_code
_entity_poly.pdbx_strand_id
1 'polypeptide(L)'
;MDYTIERDNTQDPSLPEMTKAALEILQRDAGGYFLLVEGGLIDLGHHGNKGKKALTETLEMDEAVKVRYPRAVVSLSLSLSLSLHTHSSVKDIGFVL
;
A
#
# COMPACT_ATOMS: atom_id res chain seq x y z
N MET A 1 -5.96 -7.01 -9.82
CA MET A 1 -6.11 -7.23 -8.38
C MET A 1 -7.52 -6.88 -8.00
N ASP A 2 -8.20 -7.82 -7.38
CA ASP A 2 -9.47 -7.57 -6.73
C ASP A 2 -9.24 -6.87 -5.39
N TYR A 3 -10.30 -6.30 -4.82
CA TYR A 3 -10.23 -5.71 -3.48
C TYR A 3 -9.88 -6.78 -2.44
N THR A 4 -9.21 -6.41 -1.34
CA THR A 4 -8.81 -7.30 -0.25
C THR A 4 -9.93 -8.22 0.22
N ILE A 5 -11.16 -7.67 0.32
CA ILE A 5 -12.34 -8.41 0.81
C ILE A 5 -12.90 -9.43 -0.19
N GLU A 6 -12.50 -9.34 -1.46
CA GLU A 6 -12.93 -10.17 -2.58
C GLU A 6 -11.79 -11.02 -3.14
N ARG A 7 -10.55 -10.80 -2.68
CA ARG A 7 -9.34 -11.44 -3.18
C ARG A 7 -9.33 -12.95 -2.93
N ASP A 8 -9.06 -13.72 -3.99
CA ASP A 8 -8.71 -15.13 -3.86
C ASP A 8 -7.26 -15.27 -3.41
N ASN A 9 -7.07 -15.57 -2.12
CA ASN A 9 -5.75 -15.73 -1.50
C ASN A 9 -4.91 -16.88 -2.09
N THR A 10 -5.49 -17.76 -2.92
CA THR A 10 -4.73 -18.84 -3.57
C THR A 10 -4.14 -18.43 -4.91
N GLN A 11 -4.68 -17.38 -5.54
CA GLN A 11 -4.26 -16.90 -6.86
C GLN A 11 -3.53 -15.55 -6.76
N ASP A 12 -4.03 -14.64 -5.93
CA ASP A 12 -3.55 -13.27 -5.84
C ASP A 12 -2.86 -13.01 -4.49
N PRO A 13 -1.58 -12.57 -4.48
CA PRO A 13 -0.90 -12.20 -3.25
C PRO A 13 -1.46 -10.89 -2.68
N SER A 14 -1.40 -10.76 -1.37
CA SER A 14 -1.66 -9.50 -0.65
C SER A 14 -0.57 -8.46 -0.90
N LEU A 15 -0.89 -7.19 -0.64
CA LEU A 15 0.09 -6.09 -0.70
C LEU A 15 1.31 -6.31 0.22
N PRO A 16 1.16 -6.76 1.49
CA PRO A 16 2.32 -7.11 2.33
C PRO A 16 3.13 -8.29 1.78
N GLU A 17 2.50 -9.30 1.18
CA GLU A 17 3.24 -10.43 0.57
C GLU A 17 4.06 -9.97 -0.64
N MET A 18 3.50 -9.12 -1.50
CA MET A 18 4.23 -8.51 -2.61
C MET A 18 5.39 -7.64 -2.10
N THR A 19 5.15 -6.84 -1.07
CA THR A 19 6.18 -5.99 -0.45
C THR A 19 7.33 -6.84 0.09
N LYS A 20 7.02 -7.93 0.81
CA LYS A 20 8.02 -8.86 1.32
C LYS A 20 8.82 -9.50 0.18
N ALA A 21 8.14 -10.01 -0.85
CA ALA A 21 8.80 -10.62 -2.00
C ALA A 21 9.72 -9.64 -2.74
N ALA A 22 9.29 -8.38 -2.90
CA ALA A 22 10.10 -7.32 -3.50
C ALA A 22 11.35 -7.04 -2.65
N LEU A 23 11.20 -6.91 -1.33
CA LEU A 23 12.32 -6.70 -0.41
C LEU A 23 13.30 -7.89 -0.41
N GLU A 24 12.81 -9.12 -0.53
CA GLU A 24 13.65 -10.33 -0.63
C GLU A 24 14.56 -10.34 -1.87
N ILE A 25 14.10 -9.73 -2.96
CA ILE A 25 14.85 -9.57 -4.21
C ILE A 25 15.80 -8.37 -4.09
N LEU A 26 15.29 -7.21 -3.68
CA LEU A 26 16.05 -5.96 -3.64
C LEU A 26 17.18 -5.97 -2.61
N GLN A 27 17.03 -6.69 -1.49
CA GLN A 27 18.09 -6.79 -0.48
C GLN A 27 19.38 -7.46 -0.98
N ARG A 28 19.33 -8.16 -2.13
CA ARG A 28 20.50 -8.80 -2.73
C ARG A 28 21.49 -7.77 -3.28
N ASP A 29 21.03 -6.55 -3.55
CA ASP A 29 21.90 -5.46 -3.98
C ASP A 29 22.64 -4.84 -2.77
N ALA A 30 23.96 -4.72 -2.92
CA ALA A 30 24.83 -4.09 -1.94
C ALA A 30 24.83 -2.55 -2.07
N GLY A 31 24.42 -2.00 -3.21
CA GLY A 31 24.33 -0.57 -3.51
C GLY A 31 23.12 0.14 -2.89
N GLY A 32 22.26 -0.61 -2.17
CA GLY A 32 20.99 -0.12 -1.65
C GLY A 32 19.88 -0.20 -2.70
N TYR A 33 18.65 0.09 -2.27
CA TYR A 33 17.48 0.02 -3.13
C TYR A 33 16.42 1.02 -2.70
N PHE A 34 15.56 1.38 -3.65
CA PHE A 34 14.35 2.14 -3.41
C PHE A 34 13.16 1.27 -3.80
N LEU A 35 12.18 1.18 -2.90
CA LEU A 35 10.92 0.47 -3.14
C LEU A 35 9.75 1.43 -2.92
N LEU A 36 8.89 1.55 -3.92
CA LEU A 36 7.61 2.22 -3.85
C LEU A 36 6.49 1.19 -3.75
N VAL A 37 5.66 1.31 -2.73
CA VAL A 37 4.45 0.49 -2.54
C VAL A 37 3.23 1.42 -2.62
N GLU A 38 2.24 1.05 -3.46
CA GLU A 38 1.04 1.85 -3.72
C GLU A 38 -0.24 1.05 -3.44
N GLY A 39 -1.18 1.69 -2.75
CA GLY A 39 -2.49 1.14 -2.39
C GLY A 39 -3.59 1.72 -3.27
N GLY A 40 -3.45 1.57 -4.60
CA GLY A 40 -4.30 2.28 -5.58
C GLY A 40 -5.80 1.95 -5.51
N LEU A 41 -6.19 0.81 -4.93
CA LEU A 41 -7.59 0.43 -4.77
C LEU A 41 -8.32 1.26 -3.70
N ILE A 42 -7.61 1.94 -2.80
CA ILE A 42 -8.20 2.88 -1.83
C ILE A 42 -8.91 4.02 -2.58
N ASP A 43 -8.23 4.58 -3.59
CA ASP A 43 -8.76 5.66 -4.44
C ASP A 43 -9.97 5.17 -5.25
N LEU A 44 -9.88 3.98 -5.86
CA LEU A 44 -10.99 3.37 -6.58
C LEU A 44 -12.20 3.09 -5.67
N GLY A 45 -11.95 2.67 -4.42
CA GLY A 45 -12.96 2.45 -3.41
C GLY A 45 -13.69 3.74 -3.04
N HIS A 46 -12.95 4.83 -2.84
CA HIS A 46 -13.52 6.15 -2.57
C HIS A 46 -14.30 6.71 -3.76
N HIS A 47 -13.75 6.68 -4.97
CA HIS A 47 -14.45 7.12 -6.18
C HIS A 47 -15.74 6.33 -6.44
N GLY A 48 -15.77 5.05 -6.05
CA GLY A 48 -16.96 4.21 -6.14
C GLY A 48 -17.96 4.36 -4.98
N ASN A 49 -17.73 5.26 -4.01
CA ASN A 49 -18.49 5.34 -2.75
C ASN A 49 -18.55 4.01 -1.96
N LYS A 50 -17.50 3.17 -2.07
CA LYS A 50 -17.40 1.86 -1.42
C LYS A 50 -16.56 1.95 -0.15
N GLY A 51 -17.07 2.65 0.87
CA GLY A 51 -16.32 2.95 2.11
C GLY A 51 -15.74 1.71 2.80
N LYS A 52 -16.48 0.60 2.86
CA LYS A 52 -15.96 -0.67 3.41
C LYS A 52 -14.73 -1.17 2.65
N LYS A 53 -14.74 -1.09 1.32
CA LYS A 53 -13.61 -1.51 0.50
C LYS A 53 -12.41 -0.59 0.69
N ALA A 54 -12.62 0.72 0.60
CA ALA A 54 -11.56 1.71 0.79
C ALA A 54 -10.86 1.58 2.16
N LEU A 55 -11.63 1.32 3.22
CA LEU A 55 -11.08 1.12 4.56
C LEU A 55 -10.29 -0.20 4.66
N THR A 56 -10.78 -1.30 4.08
CA THR A 56 -10.02 -2.56 4.11
C THR A 56 -8.72 -2.45 3.31
N GLU A 57 -8.73 -1.79 2.15
CA GLU A 57 -7.49 -1.53 1.40
C GLU A 57 -6.50 -0.68 2.20
N THR A 58 -7.00 0.26 2.99
CA THR A 58 -6.16 1.08 3.90
C THR A 58 -5.51 0.23 4.98
N LEU A 59 -6.22 -0.77 5.52
CA LEU A 59 -5.65 -1.74 6.47
C LEU A 59 -4.60 -2.63 5.79
N GLU A 60 -4.85 -3.07 4.57
CA GLU A 60 -3.88 -3.88 3.81
C GLU A 60 -2.59 -3.09 3.51
N MET A 61 -2.72 -1.79 3.21
CA MET A 61 -1.57 -0.88 3.11
C MET A 61 -0.83 -0.75 4.45
N ASP A 62 -1.54 -0.56 5.57
CA ASP A 62 -0.92 -0.49 6.90
C ASP A 62 -0.12 -1.75 7.25
N GLU A 63 -0.63 -2.93 6.89
CA GLU A 63 0.12 -4.19 7.04
C GLU A 63 1.35 -4.25 6.13
N ALA A 64 1.30 -3.71 4.92
CA ALA A 64 2.47 -3.61 4.04
C ALA A 64 3.57 -2.71 4.63
N VAL A 65 3.21 -1.62 5.33
CA VAL A 65 4.18 -0.76 6.05
C VAL A 65 4.90 -1.52 7.17
N LYS A 66 4.18 -2.42 7.85
CA LYS A 66 4.73 -3.21 8.95
C LYS A 66 5.75 -4.25 8.47
N VAL A 67 5.83 -4.52 7.17
CA VAL A 67 6.88 -5.36 6.58
C VAL A 67 8.22 -4.64 6.72
N ARG A 68 9.02 -5.06 7.70
CA ARG A 68 10.34 -4.49 7.97
C ARG A 68 11.46 -5.33 7.39
N TYR A 69 12.45 -4.68 6.77
CA TYR A 69 13.73 -5.27 6.40
C TYR A 69 14.90 -4.44 6.95
N PRO A 70 16.02 -5.07 7.39
CA PRO A 70 17.09 -4.39 8.13
C PRO A 70 17.76 -3.20 7.42
N ARG A 71 17.65 -3.13 6.08
CA ARG A 71 18.28 -2.10 5.23
C ARG A 71 17.28 -1.37 4.34
N ALA A 72 15.98 -1.57 4.54
CA ALA A 72 14.95 -0.99 3.69
C ALA A 72 14.54 0.39 4.19
N VAL A 73 14.55 1.37 3.28
CA VAL A 73 13.71 2.57 3.42
C VAL A 73 12.53 2.36 2.49
N VAL A 74 11.35 2.14 3.07
CA VAL A 74 10.11 1.93 2.31
C VAL A 74 9.39 3.26 2.22
N SER A 75 9.15 3.72 0.99
CA SER A 75 8.32 4.90 0.73
C SER A 75 6.92 4.44 0.31
N LEU A 76 5.91 5.08 0.88
CA LEU A 76 4.51 4.77 0.64
C LEU A 76 3.89 5.92 -0.16
N SER A 77 3.16 5.56 -1.20
CA SER A 77 2.32 6.52 -1.93
C SER A 77 0.87 6.09 -1.81
N LEU A 78 0.07 7.01 -1.28
CA LEU A 78 -1.38 6.97 -1.45
C LEU A 78 -1.73 8.06 -2.45
N SER A 79 -1.91 7.66 -3.71
CA SER A 79 -2.41 8.53 -4.76
C SER A 79 -3.92 8.69 -4.59
N LEU A 80 -4.32 9.52 -3.63
CA LEU A 80 -5.68 10.04 -3.61
C LEU A 80 -5.76 11.05 -4.75
N SER A 81 -6.40 10.70 -5.87
CA SER A 81 -6.63 11.64 -6.98
C SER A 81 -7.75 12.61 -6.58
N LEU A 82 -7.43 13.46 -5.60
CA LEU A 82 -8.15 14.70 -5.37
C LEU A 82 -7.83 15.61 -6.55
N SER A 83 -8.65 15.52 -7.61
CA SER A 83 -9.05 16.75 -8.28
C SER A 83 -9.37 17.75 -7.17
N LEU A 84 -8.70 18.90 -7.21
CA LEU A 84 -8.92 20.05 -6.34
C LEU A 84 -10.29 19.98 -5.64
N HIS A 85 -10.28 19.96 -4.29
CA HIS A 85 -11.40 19.98 -3.34
C HIS A 85 -11.74 18.66 -2.61
N THR A 86 -11.25 18.61 -1.36
CA THR A 86 -11.83 18.03 -0.13
C THR A 86 -12.86 16.88 -0.26
N HIS A 87 -12.51 15.73 0.31
CA HIS A 87 -13.42 14.99 1.18
C HIS A 87 -12.72 14.67 2.50
N SER A 88 -13.49 14.68 3.59
CA SER A 88 -13.01 14.71 4.96
C SER A 88 -12.29 13.43 5.38
N SER A 89 -11.15 13.64 6.05
CA SER A 89 -10.48 12.77 7.04
C SER A 89 -9.19 12.08 6.59
N VAL A 90 -8.14 12.40 7.36
CA VAL A 90 -6.75 11.90 7.38
C VAL A 90 -5.88 12.35 6.20
N LYS A 91 -5.05 13.37 6.50
CA LYS A 91 -3.94 13.83 5.67
C LYS A 91 -2.67 13.13 6.14
N ASP A 92 -1.91 12.58 5.19
CA ASP A 92 -0.48 12.31 5.25
C ASP A 92 0.08 11.93 6.63
N ILE A 93 0.08 10.63 6.94
CA ILE A 93 0.94 10.11 8.00
C ILE A 93 2.30 9.83 7.37
N GLY A 94 3.13 10.87 7.31
CA GLY A 94 4.55 10.71 7.03
C GLY A 94 5.28 10.29 8.30
N PHE A 95 5.64 9.00 8.41
CA PHE A 95 6.66 8.56 9.36
C PHE A 95 7.99 8.47 8.61
N VAL A 96 8.85 9.46 8.86
CA VAL A 96 10.29 9.33 8.66
C VAL A 96 10.80 8.65 9.93
N LEU A 97 11.27 7.41 9.83
CA LEU A 97 12.16 6.80 10.82
C LEU A 97 13.59 6.82 10.27
#